data_AF-A0A9Q1H917-F1
#
_entry.id   AF-A0A9Q1H917-F1
#
_cell.length_a   1.000
_cell.length_b   1.000
_cell.length_c   1.000
_cell.angle_alpha   90.00
_cell.angle_beta   90.00
_cell.angle_gamma   90.00
#
_symmetry.space_group_name_H-M   'P 1'
#
loop_
_entity.id
_entity.type
_entity.pdbx_description
1 polymer ?
#
loop_
_entity_poly.entity_id
_entity_poly.type
_entity_poly.pdbx_seq_one_letter_code
_entity_poly.pdbx_strand_id
1 'polypeptide(L)'
;MIYTSTPGQWDPPTGDYLEELTNEIDPKDGNSFTNFCTGGPKNYAYTLNSGKTVCKVRGITLNYRNSKKVNFNNLHMMVQSISDKQVPPVVIVTDSPKISRDVKRRKVINSKFKKDYRTVYEKELSLTTYELFPFVTDDF
;
A
#
# COMPACT_ATOMS: atom_id res chain seq x y z
N MET A 1 -6.83 -4.77 7.35
CA MET A 1 -7.78 -4.13 8.27
C MET A 1 -7.04 -2.97 8.91
N ILE A 2 -7.68 -1.81 9.03
CA ILE A 2 -7.17 -0.65 9.79
C ILE A 2 -8.20 -0.42 10.88
N TYR A 3 -7.74 -0.22 12.11
CA TYR A 3 -8.59 0.05 13.24
C TYR A 3 -8.42 1.50 13.68
N THR A 4 -9.52 2.16 14.00
CA THR A 4 -9.54 3.52 14.56
C THR A 4 -10.15 3.44 15.95
N SER A 5 -9.37 3.76 16.98
CA SER A 5 -9.85 3.90 18.36
C SER A 5 -10.48 5.28 18.53
N THR A 6 -11.65 5.35 19.18
CA THR A 6 -12.34 6.60 19.51
C THR A 6 -12.50 6.70 21.03
N PRO A 7 -12.10 7.83 21.65
CA PRO A 7 -12.24 8.00 23.10
C PRO A 7 -13.68 7.75 23.58
N GLY A 8 -13.84 6.90 24.59
CA GLY A 8 -15.15 6.57 25.17
C GLY A 8 -15.94 5.48 24.44
N GLN A 9 -15.42 4.94 23.34
CA GLN A 9 -15.94 3.71 22.72
C GLN A 9 -15.19 2.48 23.25
N TRP A 10 -15.78 1.31 23.07
CA TRP A 10 -15.11 0.05 23.37
C TRP A 10 -13.97 -0.18 22.37
N ASP A 11 -12.76 -0.36 22.90
CA ASP A 11 -11.59 -0.78 22.13
C ASP A 11 -11.37 -2.29 22.32
N PRO A 12 -11.17 -3.05 21.24
CA PRO A 12 -10.87 -4.47 21.33
C PRO A 12 -9.49 -4.68 21.99
N PRO A 13 -9.35 -5.74 22.81
CA PRO A 13 -8.06 -6.10 23.40
C PRO A 13 -7.06 -6.47 22.30
N THR A 14 -5.78 -6.23 22.59
CA THR A 14 -4.68 -6.66 21.73
C THR A 14 -3.91 -7.82 22.36
N GLY A 15 -3.54 -8.81 21.56
CA GLY A 15 -2.81 -9.99 22.02
C GLY A 15 -2.78 -11.12 20.97
N ASP A 16 -2.52 -12.33 21.44
CA ASP A 16 -2.24 -13.52 20.62
C ASP A 16 -3.40 -14.53 20.59
N TYR A 17 -4.50 -14.25 21.29
CA TYR A 17 -5.64 -15.15 21.40
C TYR A 17 -6.74 -14.83 20.37
N LEU A 18 -7.66 -15.77 20.18
CA LEU A 18 -8.84 -15.56 19.35
C LEU A 18 -9.66 -14.39 19.90
N GLU A 19 -10.17 -13.54 19.01
CA GLU A 19 -10.91 -12.28 19.31
C GLU A 19 -10.04 -11.08 19.69
N GLU A 20 -8.74 -11.27 19.92
CA GLU A 20 -7.80 -10.17 20.15
C GLU A 20 -7.22 -9.63 18.84
N LEU A 21 -7.01 -8.31 18.76
CA LEU A 21 -6.35 -7.68 17.61
C LEU A 21 -4.83 -7.74 17.75
N THR A 22 -4.15 -8.25 16.74
CA THR A 22 -2.69 -8.18 16.68
C THR A 22 -2.24 -6.79 16.24
N ASN A 23 -1.38 -6.16 17.05
CA ASN A 23 -0.72 -4.91 16.66
C ASN A 23 0.54 -5.21 15.83
N GLU A 24 0.49 -4.86 14.54
CA GLU A 24 1.57 -5.08 13.57
C GLU A 24 2.68 -4.01 13.60
N ILE A 25 2.52 -2.97 14.42
CA ILE A 25 3.50 -1.89 14.55
C ILE A 25 4.44 -2.19 15.71
N ASP A 26 5.74 -2.26 15.43
CA ASP A 26 6.76 -2.37 16.48
C ASP A 26 6.69 -1.12 17.37
N PRO A 27 6.54 -1.27 18.70
CA PRO A 27 6.49 -0.12 19.61
C PRO A 27 7.68 0.84 19.50
N LYS A 28 8.84 0.38 19.02
CA LYS A 28 10.03 1.22 18.78
C LYS A 28 9.87 2.13 17.57
N ASP A 29 9.03 1.73 16.62
CA ASP A 29 8.77 2.45 15.38
C ASP A 29 7.61 3.43 15.50
N GLY A 30 6.84 3.40 16.58
CA GLY A 30 5.69 4.27 16.81
C GLY A 30 4.47 3.50 17.31
N ASN A 31 3.37 4.22 17.50
CA ASN A 31 2.13 3.66 18.05
C ASN A 31 0.86 4.11 17.30
N SER A 32 0.95 5.09 16.40
CA SER A 32 -0.18 5.55 15.61
C SER A 32 0.25 6.01 14.21
N PHE A 33 -0.69 5.94 13.26
CA PHE A 33 -0.50 6.48 11.92
C PHE A 33 -0.79 7.98 11.93
N THR A 34 0.14 8.79 11.42
CA THR A 34 -0.12 10.21 11.13
C THR A 34 -0.74 10.38 9.75
N ASN A 35 -0.34 9.50 8.82
CA ASN A 35 -0.80 9.54 7.45
C ASN A 35 -1.00 8.11 6.96
N PHE A 36 -2.09 7.88 6.25
CA PHE A 36 -2.38 6.60 5.62
C PHE A 36 -2.90 6.84 4.20
N CYS A 37 -2.43 6.04 3.25
CA CYS A 37 -2.87 6.09 1.87
C CYS A 37 -2.97 4.67 1.30
N THR A 38 -4.05 4.41 0.56
CA THR A 38 -4.28 3.12 -0.12
C THR A 38 -4.56 3.35 -1.60
N GLY A 39 -3.82 2.64 -2.44
CA GLY A 39 -4.12 2.50 -3.87
C GLY A 39 -4.72 1.12 -4.19
N GLY A 40 -5.37 0.49 -3.20
CA GLY A 40 -6.08 -0.78 -3.33
C GLY A 40 -5.43 -1.96 -2.59
N PRO A 41 -5.98 -3.18 -2.78
CA PRO A 41 -5.50 -4.38 -2.11
C PRO A 41 -4.00 -4.59 -2.36
N LYS A 42 -3.22 -4.68 -1.28
CA LYS A 42 -1.76 -4.92 -1.31
C LYS A 42 -0.96 -3.79 -2.01
N ASN A 43 -1.52 -2.58 -2.05
CA ASN A 43 -0.89 -1.34 -2.49
C ASN A 43 -1.24 -0.21 -1.50
N TYR A 44 -0.47 -0.06 -0.43
CA TYR A 44 -0.72 0.94 0.61
C TYR A 44 0.59 1.50 1.16
N ALA A 45 0.51 2.70 1.73
CA ALA A 45 1.62 3.33 2.43
C ALA A 45 1.12 4.10 3.65
N TYR A 46 1.95 4.19 4.68
CA TYR A 46 1.64 4.94 5.88
C TYR A 46 2.90 5.56 6.48
N THR A 47 2.68 6.59 7.29
CA THR A 47 3.70 7.20 8.13
C THR A 47 3.25 7.09 9.58
N LEU A 48 4.17 6.66 10.44
CA LEU A 48 3.98 6.57 11.88
C LEU A 48 4.32 7.91 12.54
N ASN A 49 3.84 8.11 13.76
CA ASN A 49 4.15 9.29 14.57
C ASN A 49 5.65 9.48 14.87
N SER A 50 6.47 8.42 14.78
CA SER A 50 7.93 8.53 14.82
C SER A 50 8.55 9.19 13.57
N GLY A 51 7.77 9.38 12.51
CA GLY A 51 8.24 9.76 11.18
C GLY A 51 8.63 8.58 10.29
N LYS A 52 8.60 7.33 10.79
CA LYS A 52 8.88 6.16 9.96
C LYS A 52 7.80 5.97 8.89
N THR A 53 8.23 5.92 7.63
CA THR A 53 7.36 5.66 6.50
C THR A 53 7.52 4.24 6.00
N VAL A 54 6.39 3.57 5.73
CA VAL A 54 6.33 2.22 5.17
C VAL A 54 5.48 2.26 3.91
N CYS A 55 5.96 1.62 2.85
CA CYS A 55 5.22 1.41 1.61
C CYS A 55 5.16 -0.10 1.31
N LYS A 56 4.00 -0.60 0.92
CA LYS A 56 3.75 -2.01 0.63
C LYS A 56 3.06 -2.10 -0.73
N VAL A 57 3.80 -2.61 -1.72
CA VAL A 57 3.31 -2.77 -3.10
C VAL A 57 3.62 -4.18 -3.61
N ARG A 58 2.57 -4.95 -3.91
CA ARG A 58 2.74 -6.28 -4.47
C ARG A 58 3.29 -6.23 -5.90
N GLY A 59 4.19 -7.16 -6.21
CA GLY A 59 4.73 -7.35 -7.57
C GLY A 59 5.93 -6.46 -7.90
N ILE A 60 6.36 -5.62 -6.96
CA ILE A 60 7.57 -4.81 -7.05
C ILE A 60 8.46 -5.12 -5.85
N THR A 61 9.73 -5.43 -6.11
CA THR A 61 10.70 -5.61 -5.04
C THR A 61 11.14 -4.24 -4.54
N LEU A 62 10.93 -3.95 -3.26
CA LEU A 62 11.32 -2.68 -2.63
C LEU A 62 12.80 -2.69 -2.23
N ASN A 63 13.69 -2.75 -3.20
CA ASN A 63 15.11 -2.45 -2.99
C ASN A 63 15.32 -0.93 -2.84
N TYR A 64 16.53 -0.50 -2.46
CA TYR A 64 16.85 0.92 -2.27
C TYR A 64 16.51 1.82 -3.48
N ARG A 65 16.75 1.36 -4.71
CA ARG A 65 16.46 2.16 -5.91
C ARG A 65 14.96 2.28 -6.14
N ASN A 66 14.25 1.17 -5.95
CA ASN A 66 12.82 1.11 -6.15
C ASN A 66 12.05 1.83 -5.04
N SER A 67 12.52 1.79 -3.78
CA SER A 67 11.89 2.50 -2.66
C SER A 67 11.98 4.02 -2.81
N LYS A 68 12.97 4.56 -3.54
CA LYS A 68 12.97 5.98 -3.92
C LYS A 68 11.85 6.36 -4.89
N LYS A 69 11.34 5.40 -5.67
CA LYS A 69 10.26 5.60 -6.65
C LYS A 69 8.90 5.16 -6.12
N VAL A 70 8.87 4.09 -5.34
CA VAL A 70 7.68 3.49 -4.75
C VAL A 70 7.71 3.83 -3.26
N ASN A 71 7.18 5.00 -2.96
CA ASN A 71 7.13 5.59 -1.63
C ASN A 71 5.76 6.21 -1.35
N PHE A 72 5.57 6.69 -0.12
CA PHE A 72 4.33 7.32 0.31
C PHE A 72 3.92 8.50 -0.58
N ASN A 73 4.84 9.42 -0.89
CA ASN A 73 4.53 10.63 -1.66
C ASN A 73 4.02 10.29 -3.06
N ASN A 74 4.69 9.38 -3.78
CA ASN A 74 4.27 9.01 -5.12
C ASN A 74 2.93 8.25 -5.12
N LEU A 75 2.70 7.37 -4.14
CA LEU A 75 1.40 6.72 -3.98
C LEU A 75 0.30 7.74 -3.67
N HIS A 76 0.57 8.68 -2.76
CA HIS A 76 -0.36 9.74 -2.40
C HIS A 76 -0.70 10.62 -3.60
N MET A 77 0.28 11.05 -4.38
CA MET A 77 0.04 11.79 -5.63
C MET A 77 -0.80 11.00 -6.63
N MET A 78 -0.55 9.69 -6.78
CA MET A 78 -1.37 8.83 -7.66
C MET A 78 -2.82 8.75 -7.20
N VAL A 79 -3.04 8.56 -5.90
CA VAL A 79 -4.39 8.48 -5.33
C VAL A 79 -5.11 9.83 -5.42
N GLN A 80 -4.43 10.92 -5.07
CA GLN A 80 -4.98 12.27 -5.17
C GLN A 80 -5.36 12.64 -6.61
N SER A 81 -4.53 12.27 -7.59
CA SER A 81 -4.84 12.49 -9.01
C SER A 81 -6.14 11.80 -9.42
N ILE A 82 -6.40 10.59 -8.92
CA ILE A 82 -7.67 9.87 -9.17
C ILE A 82 -8.84 10.60 -8.52
N SER A 83 -8.70 11.01 -7.25
CA SER A 83 -9.72 11.80 -6.54
C SER A 83 -10.06 13.10 -7.25
N ASP A 84 -9.06 13.76 -7.83
CA ASP A 84 -9.22 15.00 -8.60
C ASP A 84 -9.69 14.76 -10.05
N LYS A 85 -10.03 13.52 -10.41
CA LYS A 85 -10.41 13.09 -11.78
C LYS A 85 -9.37 13.43 -12.85
N GLN A 86 -8.10 13.48 -12.46
CA GLN A 86 -6.93 13.67 -13.32
C GLN A 86 -6.32 12.32 -13.69
N VAL A 87 -5.52 12.31 -14.77
CA VAL A 87 -4.77 11.11 -15.17
C VAL A 87 -3.65 10.87 -14.16
N PRO A 88 -3.64 9.74 -13.41
CA PRO A 88 -2.61 9.50 -12.42
C PRO A 88 -1.24 9.27 -13.08
N PRO A 89 -0.14 9.75 -12.46
CA PRO A 89 1.19 9.54 -12.98
C PRO A 89 1.58 8.06 -13.00
N VAL A 90 2.39 7.67 -13.99
CA VAL A 90 2.94 6.32 -14.09
C VAL A 90 4.39 6.32 -13.64
N VAL A 91 4.70 5.51 -12.62
CA VAL A 91 6.06 5.35 -12.12
C VAL A 91 6.72 4.15 -12.78
N ILE A 92 7.78 4.37 -13.54
CA ILE A 92 8.52 3.27 -14.19
C ILE A 92 9.57 2.72 -13.23
N VAL A 93 9.37 1.47 -12.82
CA VAL A 93 10.30 0.70 -12.00
C VAL A 93 11.11 -0.23 -12.89
N THR A 94 12.44 -0.16 -12.78
CA THR A 94 13.36 -0.95 -13.59
C THR A 94 14.40 -1.58 -12.68
N ASP A 95 14.50 -2.91 -12.70
CA ASP A 95 15.54 -3.66 -12.02
C ASP A 95 16.39 -4.42 -13.05
N SER A 96 17.71 -4.29 -12.92
CA SER A 96 18.65 -5.06 -13.74
C SER A 96 19.99 -5.22 -13.00
N PRO A 97 20.57 -6.43 -12.97
CA PRO A 97 19.98 -7.70 -13.41
C PRO A 97 18.97 -8.27 -12.39
N LYS A 98 17.87 -8.85 -12.87
CA LYS A 98 16.92 -9.64 -12.07
C LYS A 98 17.10 -11.12 -12.38
N ILE A 99 17.33 -11.93 -11.35
CA ILE A 99 17.41 -13.38 -11.48
C ILE A 99 16.01 -13.92 -11.82
N SER A 100 15.92 -14.70 -12.88
CA SER A 100 14.67 -15.28 -13.38
C SER A 100 14.92 -16.68 -13.95
N ARG A 101 13.88 -17.50 -14.05
CA ARG A 101 13.99 -18.86 -14.59
C ARG A 101 13.37 -18.91 -15.98
N ASP A 102 14.16 -19.32 -16.97
CA ASP A 102 13.62 -19.80 -18.24
C ASP A 102 13.08 -21.22 -17.99
N VAL A 103 11.75 -21.34 -17.90
CA VAL A 103 11.06 -22.61 -17.61
C VAL A 103 11.30 -23.62 -18.74
N LYS A 104 11.27 -23.17 -20.00
CA LYS A 104 11.41 -24.04 -21.17
C LYS A 104 12.82 -24.63 -21.26
N ARG A 105 13.84 -23.79 -21.04
CA ARG A 105 15.25 -24.22 -21.06
C ARG A 105 15.74 -24.78 -19.73
N ARG A 106 14.92 -24.71 -18.68
CA ARG A 106 15.27 -25.06 -17.29
C ARG A 106 16.57 -24.38 -16.82
N LYS A 107 16.80 -23.13 -17.25
CA LYS A 107 18.00 -22.35 -16.90
C LYS A 107 17.66 -21.14 -16.06
N VAL A 108 18.55 -20.81 -15.13
CA VAL A 108 18.53 -19.52 -14.43
C VAL A 108 19.19 -18.48 -15.33
N ILE A 109 18.52 -17.36 -15.55
CA ILE A 109 18.99 -16.27 -16.40
C ILE A 109 18.89 -14.94 -15.65
N ASN A 110 19.82 -14.04 -15.94
CA ASN A 110 19.71 -12.63 -15.57
C ASN A 110 18.92 -11.90 -16.66
N SER A 111 17.76 -11.36 -16.30
CA SER A 111 16.92 -10.58 -17.21
C SER A 111 16.77 -9.13 -16.72
N LYS A 112 16.39 -8.24 -17.63
CA LYS A 112 15.95 -6.89 -17.27
C LYS A 112 14.48 -6.96 -16.87
N PHE A 113 14.14 -6.39 -15.73
CA PHE A 113 12.77 -6.23 -15.29
C PHE A 113 12.35 -4.77 -15.45
N LYS A 114 11.22 -4.56 -16.10
CA LYS A 114 10.55 -3.26 -16.17
C LYS A 114 9.10 -3.46 -15.76
N LYS A 115 8.60 -2.58 -14.90
CA LYS A 115 7.22 -2.58 -14.45
C LYS A 115 6.71 -1.15 -14.37
N ASP A 116 5.57 -0.92 -14.99
CA ASP A 116 4.84 0.33 -14.88
C ASP A 116 3.97 0.23 -13.63
N TYR A 117 4.27 1.05 -12.63
CA TYR A 117 3.52 1.17 -11.40
C TYR A 117 2.51 2.30 -11.53
N ARG A 118 1.23 1.95 -11.39
CA ARG A 118 0.09 2.86 -11.44
C ARG A 118 -0.99 2.40 -10.46
N THR A 119 -1.70 3.34 -9.88
CA THR A 119 -2.95 3.05 -9.17
C THR A 119 -4.09 3.11 -10.19
N VAL A 120 -4.90 2.04 -10.26
CA VAL A 120 -6.12 1.95 -11.08
C VAL A 120 -7.33 1.70 -10.18
N TYR A 121 -7.11 1.68 -8.87
CA TYR A 121 -8.13 1.35 -7.90
C TYR A 121 -8.90 2.62 -7.55
N GLU A 122 -10.14 2.67 -8.02
CA GLU A 122 -11.08 3.73 -7.72
C GLU A 122 -12.07 3.17 -6.69
N LYS A 123 -11.70 3.27 -5.42
CA LYS A 123 -12.69 3.25 -4.35
C LYS A 123 -12.42 4.44 -3.47
N GLU A 124 -13.43 5.30 -3.35
CA GLU A 124 -13.40 6.43 -2.45
C GLU A 124 -13.44 5.89 -1.01
N LEU A 125 -12.41 6.21 -0.23
CA LEU A 125 -12.48 6.10 1.22
C LEU A 125 -13.02 7.44 1.72
N SER A 126 -14.33 7.52 2.02
CA SER A 126 -14.88 8.73 2.61
C SER A 126 -14.24 8.93 3.99
N LEU A 127 -13.47 10.00 4.18
CA LEU A 127 -12.90 10.33 5.50
C LEU A 127 -13.96 10.84 6.49
N THR A 128 -15.18 11.10 6.02
CA THR A 128 -16.31 11.60 6.83
C THR A 128 -17.07 10.48 7.54
N THR A 129 -17.02 9.26 7.00
CA THR A 129 -17.66 8.06 7.53
C THR A 129 -16.68 6.93 7.30
N TYR A 130 -16.15 6.35 8.37
CA TYR A 130 -15.13 5.30 8.40
C TYR A 130 -15.59 3.96 7.79
N GLU A 131 -16.24 4.00 6.63
CA GLU A 131 -16.79 2.87 5.90
C GLU A 131 -16.15 2.79 4.50
N LEU A 132 -15.75 1.57 4.12
CA LEU A 132 -15.30 1.23 2.78
C LEU A 132 -16.51 0.79 1.97
N PHE A 133 -17.14 1.68 1.21
CA PHE A 133 -18.24 1.29 0.31
C PHE A 133 -17.70 0.49 -0.88
N PRO A 134 -18.25 -0.70 -1.19
CA PRO A 134 -18.08 -1.28 -2.51
C PRO A 134 -18.85 -0.41 -3.52
N PHE A 135 -18.16 0.05 -4.56
CA PHE A 135 -18.82 0.50 -5.79
C PHE A 135 -19.62 -0.69 -6.32
N VAL A 136 -20.92 -0.70 -6.05
CA VAL A 136 -21.88 -1.47 -6.82
C VAL A 136 -22.19 -0.56 -8.01
N THR A 137 -21.53 -0.82 -9.14
CA THR A 137 -22.07 -0.34 -10.41
C THR A 137 -23.21 -1.27 -10.76
N ASP A 138 -24.43 -0.86 -10.44
CA ASP A 138 -25.59 -1.41 -11.13
C ASP A 138 -25.64 -0.81 -12.54
N ASP A 139 -25.69 -1.75 -13.48
CA ASP A 139 -26.35 -1.73 -14.78
C ASP A 139 -25.60 -1.38 -16.08
N PHE A 140 -25.98 -2.24 -17.04
CA PHE A 140 -25.89 -2.21 -18.49
C PHE A 140 -26.69 -1.05 -19.10
#